data_AF-A0A522RPA6-F1
#
_entry.id   AF-A0A522RPA6-F1
#
_cell.length_a   1.000
_cell.length_b   1.000
_cell.length_c   1.000
_cell.angle_alpha   90.00
_cell.angle_beta   90.00
_cell.angle_gamma   90.00
#
_symmetry.space_group_name_H-M   'P 1'
#
loop_
_entity.id
_entity.type
_entity.pdbx_description
1 polymer ?
#
loop_
_entity_poly.entity_id
_entity_poly.type
_entity_poly.pdbx_seq_one_letter_code
_entity_poly.pdbx_strand_id
1 'polypeptide(L)' 'MNGKQPWIVLYQMPGIVAEPLSFACEAADMDEADEQCQAAHPGCVIPWSEPGTSHTDAVEHWGDSMQAYFTEAETETNPS' A
#
# COMPACT_ATOMS: atom_id res chain seq x y z
N MET A 1 9.12 0.71 -25.37
CA MET A 1 9.48 1.55 -24.21
C MET A 1 9.70 0.58 -23.07
N ASN A 2 10.86 0.60 -22.41
CA ASN A 2 11.06 -0.18 -21.18
C ASN A 2 10.13 0.44 -20.14
N GLY A 3 8.93 -0.14 -19.99
CA GLY A 3 7.76 0.50 -19.40
C GLY A 3 7.74 0.52 -17.88
N LYS A 4 8.91 0.56 -17.23
CA LYS A 4 9.02 0.58 -15.77
C LYS A 4 8.98 2.02 -15.24
N GLN A 5 8.32 2.20 -14.11
CA GLN A 5 8.20 3.47 -13.39
C GLN A 5 8.43 3.21 -11.90
N PRO A 6 8.72 4.24 -11.09
CA PRO A 6 8.91 4.07 -9.65
C PRO A 6 7.59 3.75 -8.94
N TRP A 7 7.66 2.83 -7.97
CA TRP A 7 6.56 2.42 -7.10
C TRP A 7 7.00 2.38 -5.63
N ILE A 8 6.06 2.72 -4.75
CA ILE A 8 6.13 2.45 -3.32
C ILE A 8 5.06 1.42 -2.96
N VAL A 9 5.50 0.32 -2.35
CA VAL A 9 4.65 -0.73 -1.77
C VAL A 9 4.69 -0.60 -0.26
N LEU A 10 3.55 -0.39 0.38
CA LEU A 10 3.41 -0.48 1.81
C LEU A 10 3.15 -1.93 2.20
N TYR A 11 3.93 -2.45 3.16
CA TYR A 11 3.81 -3.84 3.60
C TYR A 11 3.95 -3.98 5.11
N GLN A 12 3.41 -5.07 5.63
CA GLN A 12 3.51 -5.45 7.03
C GLN A 12 4.08 -6.85 7.17
N MET A 13 4.91 -7.05 8.18
CA MET A 13 5.43 -8.37 8.53
C MET A 13 4.59 -8.96 9.67
N PRO A 14 4.28 -10.26 9.64
CA PRO A 14 3.61 -10.93 10.75
C PRO A 14 4.37 -10.70 12.07
N GLY A 15 3.65 -10.23 13.09
CA GLY A 15 4.23 -9.92 14.40
C GLY A 15 4.74 -8.49 14.58
N ILE A 16 4.68 -7.64 13.55
CA ILE A 16 4.91 -6.19 13.67
C ILE A 16 3.55 -5.48 13.67
N VAL A 17 3.24 -4.78 14.77
CA VAL A 17 1.97 -4.04 14.97
C VAL A 17 2.15 -2.52 14.80
N ALA A 18 3.26 -2.10 14.20
CA ALA A 18 3.59 -0.69 13.99
C ALA A 18 3.03 -0.18 12.65
N GLU A 19 3.33 1.09 12.34
CA GLU A 19 3.12 1.67 11.01
C GLU A 19 3.69 0.76 9.90
N PRO A 20 3.04 0.70 8.71
CA PRO A 20 3.51 -0.16 7.63
C PRO A 20 4.92 0.24 7.18
N LEU A 21 5.72 -0.75 6.83
CA LEU A 21 7.01 -0.54 6.19
C LEU A 21 6.79 -0.18 4.72
N SER A 22 7.79 0.43 4.08
CA SER A 22 7.78 0.69 2.64
C SER A 22 8.87 -0.07 1.90
N PHE A 23 8.55 -0.45 0.67
CA PHE A 23 9.46 -1.02 -0.30
C PHE A 23 9.39 -0.18 -1.58
N ALA A 24 10.52 0.37 -2.01
CA ALA A 24 10.62 1.18 -3.22
C ALA A 24 11.24 0.37 -4.36
N CYS A 25 10.61 0.34 -5.54
CA CYS A 25 11.11 -0.40 -6.70
C CYS A 25 10.75 0.25 -8.03
N GLU A 26 11.28 -0.30 -9.12
CA GLU A 26 10.83 0.01 -10.48
C GLU A 26 10.03 -1.17 -11.05
N ALA A 27 8.80 -0.91 -11.46
CA ALA A 27 7.86 -1.91 -11.97
C ALA A 27 7.01 -1.33 -13.10
N ALA A 28 6.55 -2.19 -14.01
CA ALA A 28 5.70 -1.78 -15.11
C ALA A 28 4.28 -1.44 -14.64
N ASP A 29 3.79 -2.21 -13.68
CA ASP A 29 2.47 -2.10 -13.08
C ASP A 29 2.53 -2.47 -11.58
N MET A 30 1.37 -2.40 -10.95
CA MET A 30 1.20 -2.72 -9.53
C MET A 30 1.51 -4.18 -9.21
N ASP A 31 1.10 -5.11 -10.09
CA ASP A 31 1.30 -6.54 -9.87
C ASP A 31 2.80 -6.88 -9.86
N GLU A 32 3.59 -6.32 -10.80
CA GLU A 32 5.04 -6.49 -10.80
C GLU A 32 5.71 -5.83 -9.58
N ALA A 33 5.16 -4.72 -9.05
CA ALA A 33 5.66 -4.10 -7.82
C ALA A 33 5.40 -4.97 -6.59
N ASP A 34 4.19 -5.53 -6.49
CA ASP A 34 3.76 -6.40 -5.39
C ASP A 34 4.54 -7.72 -5.40
N GLU A 35 4.72 -8.34 -6.57
CA GLU A 35 5.55 -9.55 -6.73
C GLU A 35 7.00 -9.31 -6.29
N GLN A 36 7.58 -8.16 -6.66
CA GLN A 36 8.93 -7.78 -6.22
C GLN A 36 8.99 -7.58 -4.69
N CYS A 37 7.98 -6.96 -4.09
CA CYS A 37 7.91 -6.78 -2.65
C CYS A 37 7.81 -8.13 -1.92
N GLN A 38 6.94 -9.03 -2.36
CA GLN A 38 6.78 -10.37 -1.76
C GLN A 38 8.02 -11.23 -1.94
N ALA A 39 8.73 -11.11 -3.07
CA ALA A 39 10.00 -11.78 -3.29
C ALA A 39 11.10 -11.28 -2.34
N ALA A 40 11.15 -9.96 -2.09
CA ALA A 40 12.10 -9.35 -1.16
C ALA A 40 11.74 -9.62 0.31
N HIS A 41 10.44 -9.72 0.62
CA HIS A 41 9.90 -9.89 1.97
C HIS A 41 8.88 -11.06 2.02
N PRO A 42 9.36 -12.32 1.98
CA PRO A 42 8.46 -13.47 1.97
C PRO A 42 7.55 -13.53 3.20
N GLY A 43 6.24 -13.65 2.95
CA GLY A 43 5.22 -13.69 4.00
C GLY A 43 4.77 -12.33 4.50
N CYS A 44 5.15 -11.23 3.84
CA CYS A 44 4.55 -9.92 4.08
C CYS A 44 3.07 -9.91 3.65
N VAL A 45 2.32 -8.97 4.22
CA VAL A 45 0.99 -8.57 3.76
C VAL A 45 1.10 -7.20 3.14
N ILE A 46 0.58 -7.02 1.93
CA ILE A 46 0.61 -5.76 1.18
C ILE A 46 -0.78 -5.11 1.26
N PRO A 47 -1.00 -4.14 2.17
CA PRO A 47 -2.25 -3.40 2.23
C PRO A 47 -2.41 -2.34 1.13
N TRP A 48 -1.31 -1.83 0.55
CA TRP A 48 -1.36 -0.71 -0.38
C TRP A 48 -0.10 -0.59 -1.24
N SER A 49 -0.28 -0.17 -2.49
CA SER A 49 0.80 0.08 -3.46
C SER A 49 0.44 1.25 -4.35
N GLU A 50 1.38 2.16 -4.62
CA GLU A 50 1.16 3.30 -5.50
C GLU A 50 2.41 3.70 -6.32
N PRO A 51 2.23 4.36 -7.48
CA PRO A 51 3.33 4.96 -8.21
C PRO A 51 3.96 6.10 -7.40
N GLY A 52 5.29 6.12 -7.28
CA GLY A 52 5.99 7.16 -6.53
C GLY A 52 7.29 6.69 -5.91
N THR A 53 7.92 7.58 -5.12
CA THR A 53 9.20 7.31 -4.44
C THR A 53 9.21 7.74 -2.97
N SER A 54 8.10 8.25 -2.43
CA SER A 54 8.03 8.81 -1.08
C SER A 54 7.26 7.89 -0.14
N HIS A 55 7.90 7.46 0.94
CA HIS A 55 7.22 6.70 1.99
C HIS A 55 6.17 7.53 2.72
N THR A 56 6.50 8.79 3.04
CA THR A 56 5.59 9.68 3.78
C THR A 56 4.30 9.89 2.99
N ASP A 57 4.41 10.24 1.71
CA ASP A 57 3.26 10.48 0.84
C ASP A 57 2.39 9.21 0.72
N ALA A 58 3.03 8.04 0.57
CA ALA A 58 2.30 6.77 0.50
C ALA A 58 1.56 6.44 1.80
N VAL A 59 2.16 6.71 2.97
CA VAL A 59 1.50 6.50 4.27
C VAL A 59 0.36 7.50 4.48
N GLU A 60 0.54 8.77 4.09
CA GLU A 60 -0.52 9.79 4.15
C GLU A 60 -1.71 9.40 3.26
N HIS A 61 -1.47 9.04 1.99
CA HIS A 61 -2.52 8.58 1.06
C HIS A 61 -3.23 7.33 1.55
N TRP A 62 -2.49 6.36 2.10
CA TRP A 62 -3.07 5.16 2.69
C TRP A 62 -3.92 5.50 3.91
N GLY A 63 -3.44 6.39 4.79
CA GLY A 63 -4.17 6.87 5.96
C GLY A 63 -5.49 7.55 5.59
N ASP A 64 -5.46 8.46 4.62
CA ASP A 64 -6.65 9.14 4.10
C ASP A 64 -7.64 8.16 3.47
N SER A 65 -7.14 7.18 2.71
CA SER A 65 -7.96 6.14 2.09
C SER A 65 -8.66 5.27 3.14
N MET A 66 -7.94 4.85 4.18
CA MET A 66 -8.50 4.06 5.28
C MET A 66 -9.55 4.84 6.07
N GLN A 67 -9.33 6.15 6.31
CA GLN A 67 -10.30 6.99 7.00
C GLN A 67 -11.60 7.19 6.20
N ALA A 68 -11.51 7.28 4.87
CA ALA A 68 -12.67 7.31 4.00
C ALA A 68 -13.51 6.02 4.11
N TYR A 69 -12.87 4.84 4.07
CA TYR A 69 -13.57 3.55 4.23
C TYR A 69 -14.34 3.44 5.55
N PHE A 70 -13.78 3.93 6.66
CA PHE A 70 -14.47 3.88 7.95
C PHE A 70 -15.62 4.88 8.03
N THR A 71 -15.49 6.06 7.42
CA THR A 71 -16.55 7.07 7.41
C THR A 71 -17.74 6.63 6.56
N GLU A 72 -17.51 6.00 5.41
CA GLU A 72 -18.58 5.48 4.56
C GLU A 72 -19.34 4.32 5.23
N ALA A 73 -18.66 3.44 5.95
CA ALA A 73 -19.26 2.34 6.71
C ALA A 73 -20.23 2.82 7.81
N GLU A 74 -20.02 4.01 8.39
CA GLU A 74 -20.94 4.59 9.38
C GLU A 74 -22.21 5.19 8.74
N THR A 75 -22.18 5.52 7.44
CA THR A 75 -23.36 6.07 6.73
C THR A 75 -24.33 5.00 6.24
N GLU A 76 -23.91 3.74 6.05
CA GLU A 76 -24.77 2.66 5.55
C GLU A 76 -25.56 1.92 6.65
N THR A 77 -25.32 2.18 7.93
CA THR A 77 -26.01 1.48 9.04
C THR A 77 -27.15 2.25 9.69
N ASN A 78 -27.56 3.39 9.13
CA ASN A 78 -28.69 4.16 9.68
C ASN A 78 -29.75 4.52 8.62
N PRO A 79 -30.59 3.55 8.19
CA PRO A 79 -31.87 3.91 7.60
C PRO A 79 -32.75 4.46 8.73
N SER A 80 -32.89 5.79 8.78
CA SER A 80 -33.99 6.44 9.50
C SER A 80 -35.34 6.10 8.88
#